data_AF-A0A1Q5K5S8-F1
#
_entry.id   AF-A0A1Q5K5S8-F1
#
_cell.length_a   1.000
_cell.length_b   1.000
_cell.length_c   1.000
_cell.angle_alpha   90.00
_cell.angle_beta   90.00
_cell.angle_gamma   90.00
#
_symmetry.space_group_name_H-M   'P 1'
#
loop_
_entity.id
_entity.type
_entity.pdbx_description
1 polymer ?
#
loop_
_entity_poly.entity_id
_entity_poly.type
_entity_poly.pdbx_seq_one_letter_code
_entity_poly.pdbx_strand_id
1 'polypeptide(L)'
;MRHLLAWTLAAAAVLAAAPAANPATRQCPRLTARWYGDNRARLQQVVDAHGSCSGRSGAVAVFDWDNTVTKNDVTDATLSWALRHDRLPRPARWKDTSAWLTDTADRALTEACGTGTPGPLRTSTRPRCTDEIVEIRENGTTTSGAPAFAGRWNHRRTVPQYAWVPQLFAGRTPAELASYARAARREALAAPLGATRTLGTHTVPAAVRYYDQQVDLIRTLRRAGFRVYVVSAGAEPVTEVWSRAVGVDAAHTIAIRSVLDRRGRITVRNEGCGGVPADRGAVIPYIDGKRCWIDQVIYGVRGARAWERQPARLRPALAAGDADTDVTFVGDATGAHLVINRNKPELMCRAYDDADGRWLVNPMFLAPLPRRTVPYPCSTTARTAPDGGHGPLRRPDGTVVPDQADSVH
;
A
#
# COMPACT_ATOMS: atom_id res chain seq x y z
N MET A 1 -88.31 -25.32 20.56
CA MET A 1 -87.39 -26.07 19.67
C MET A 1 -87.02 -25.18 18.48
N ARG A 2 -85.71 -25.08 18.19
CA ARG A 2 -85.08 -24.49 16.97
C ARG A 2 -85.06 -22.94 16.90
N HIS A 3 -84.01 -22.30 17.41
CA HIS A 3 -82.67 -22.05 16.83
C HIS A 3 -82.61 -20.73 16.03
N LEU A 4 -82.02 -19.72 16.69
CA LEU A 4 -81.49 -18.49 16.11
C LEU A 4 -80.33 -18.81 15.18
N LEU A 5 -80.32 -18.26 13.97
CA LEU A 5 -79.13 -18.16 13.12
C LEU A 5 -79.01 -16.71 12.62
N ALA A 6 -78.06 -15.99 13.21
CA ALA A 6 -77.55 -14.74 12.70
C ALA A 6 -76.64 -15.01 11.50
N TRP A 7 -76.90 -14.36 10.37
CA TRP A 7 -76.03 -14.38 9.20
C TRP A 7 -75.33 -13.03 9.10
N THR A 8 -74.07 -13.00 9.53
CA THR A 8 -73.12 -11.92 9.25
C THR A 8 -72.61 -12.04 7.82
N LEU A 9 -72.96 -11.08 6.97
CA LEU A 9 -72.37 -10.88 5.64
C LEU A 9 -70.96 -10.30 5.79
N ALA A 10 -69.94 -11.10 5.49
CA ALA A 10 -68.55 -10.65 5.35
C ALA A 10 -68.34 -10.06 3.95
N ALA A 11 -68.05 -8.76 3.87
CA ALA A 11 -67.61 -8.11 2.64
C ALA A 11 -66.14 -8.48 2.37
N ALA A 12 -65.89 -9.25 1.31
CA ALA A 12 -64.54 -9.54 0.83
C ALA A 12 -64.03 -8.36 -0.02
N ALA A 13 -63.17 -7.53 0.55
CA ALA A 13 -62.42 -6.53 -0.20
C ALA A 13 -61.28 -7.22 -0.96
N VAL A 14 -61.41 -7.34 -2.28
CA VAL A 14 -60.34 -7.80 -3.16
C VAL A 14 -59.37 -6.64 -3.37
N LEU A 15 -58.32 -6.57 -2.56
CA LEU A 15 -57.16 -5.71 -2.84
C LEU A 15 -56.41 -6.32 -4.03
N ALA A 16 -56.60 -5.74 -5.21
CA ALA A 16 -55.75 -6.01 -6.36
C ALA A 16 -54.31 -5.58 -5.99
N ALA A 17 -53.45 -6.56 -5.74
CA ALA A 17 -52.03 -6.34 -5.54
C ALA A 17 -51.46 -5.76 -6.84
N ALA A 18 -51.00 -4.50 -6.79
CA ALA A 18 -50.17 -3.95 -7.85
C ALA A 18 -48.98 -4.91 -8.07
N PRO A 19 -48.59 -5.20 -9.32
CA PRO A 19 -47.44 -6.05 -9.57
C PRO A 19 -46.23 -5.41 -8.89
N ALA A 20 -45.61 -6.15 -7.97
CA ALA A 20 -44.35 -5.73 -7.39
C ALA A 20 -43.39 -5.45 -8.55
N ALA A 21 -42.89 -4.22 -8.63
CA ALA A 21 -41.86 -3.89 -9.59
C ALA A 21 -40.74 -4.92 -9.41
N ASN A 22 -40.45 -5.69 -10.46
CA ASN A 22 -39.30 -6.59 -10.47
C ASN A 22 -38.11 -5.77 -9.99
N PRO A 23 -37.38 -6.17 -8.93
CA PRO A 23 -36.15 -5.50 -8.60
C PRO A 23 -35.30 -5.61 -9.85
N ALA A 24 -35.04 -4.48 -10.52
CA ALA A 24 -34.17 -4.44 -11.68
C ALA A 24 -32.93 -5.23 -11.28
N THR A 25 -32.66 -6.35 -11.97
CA THR A 25 -31.54 -7.21 -11.64
C THR A 25 -30.34 -6.29 -11.56
N ARG A 26 -29.77 -6.18 -10.37
CA ARG A 26 -28.75 -5.19 -10.08
C ARG A 26 -27.50 -5.60 -10.84
N GLN A 27 -27.39 -5.16 -12.08
CA GLN A 27 -26.32 -5.56 -12.99
C GLN A 27 -25.08 -4.75 -12.64
N CYS A 28 -24.25 -5.32 -11.78
CA CYS A 28 -22.97 -4.74 -11.46
C CYS A 28 -22.02 -4.82 -12.68
N PRO A 29 -21.15 -3.82 -12.86
CA PRO A 29 -20.09 -3.86 -13.88
C PRO A 29 -19.28 -5.16 -13.80
N ARG A 30 -18.87 -5.67 -14.95
CA ARG A 30 -18.12 -6.93 -15.06
C ARG A 30 -16.63 -6.69 -15.22
N LEU A 31 -15.84 -7.51 -14.53
CA LEU A 31 -14.40 -7.64 -14.77
C LEU A 31 -14.14 -8.27 -16.14
N THR A 32 -13.13 -7.76 -16.83
CA THR A 32 -12.79 -8.14 -18.21
C THR A 32 -11.39 -8.73 -18.32
N ALA A 33 -10.47 -8.30 -17.44
CA ALA A 33 -9.09 -8.75 -17.49
C ALA A 33 -8.93 -10.24 -17.10
N ARG A 34 -7.80 -10.84 -17.52
CA ARG A 34 -7.45 -12.23 -17.20
C ARG A 34 -6.74 -12.31 -15.85
N TRP A 35 -7.21 -13.23 -15.01
CA TRP A 35 -6.66 -13.51 -13.68
C TRP A 35 -6.26 -14.97 -13.59
N TYR A 36 -5.38 -15.30 -12.64
CA TYR A 36 -5.01 -16.67 -12.34
C TYR A 36 -6.20 -17.47 -11.80
N GLY A 37 -6.35 -18.71 -12.26
CA GLY A 37 -7.40 -19.62 -11.80
C GLY A 37 -8.81 -19.00 -11.86
N ASP A 38 -9.53 -19.10 -10.74
CA ASP A 38 -10.89 -18.58 -10.55
C ASP A 38 -10.94 -17.18 -9.92
N ASN A 39 -9.79 -16.52 -9.71
CA ASN A 39 -9.73 -15.22 -9.03
C ASN A 39 -10.66 -14.18 -9.66
N ARG A 40 -10.82 -14.16 -10.99
CA ARG A 40 -11.76 -13.25 -11.66
C ARG A 40 -13.20 -13.46 -11.17
N ALA A 41 -13.64 -14.72 -11.04
CA ALA A 41 -14.98 -15.04 -10.59
C ALA A 41 -15.18 -14.69 -9.11
N ARG A 42 -14.20 -15.00 -8.25
CA ARG A 42 -14.24 -14.64 -6.82
C ARG A 42 -14.24 -13.13 -6.61
N LEU A 43 -13.44 -12.38 -7.36
CA LEU A 43 -13.47 -10.91 -7.35
C LEU A 43 -14.82 -10.37 -7.85
N GLN A 44 -15.39 -10.98 -8.90
CA GLN A 44 -16.72 -10.59 -9.39
C GLN A 44 -17.81 -10.82 -8.34
N GLN A 45 -17.74 -11.90 -7.56
CA GLN A 45 -18.68 -12.14 -6.45
C GLN A 45 -18.61 -11.03 -5.40
N VAL A 46 -17.41 -10.53 -5.07
CA VAL A 46 -17.25 -9.38 -4.15
C VAL A 46 -17.88 -8.12 -4.74
N VAL A 47 -17.66 -7.85 -6.04
CA VAL A 47 -18.27 -6.71 -6.74
C VAL A 47 -19.80 -6.80 -6.68
N ASP A 48 -20.36 -7.98 -6.97
CA ASP A 48 -21.80 -8.22 -7.01
C ASP A 48 -22.44 -8.12 -5.62
N ALA A 49 -21.77 -8.64 -4.58
CA ALA A 49 -22.28 -8.68 -3.22
C ALA A 49 -22.18 -7.34 -2.48
N HIS A 50 -21.11 -6.57 -2.70
CA HIS A 50 -20.81 -5.35 -1.92
C HIS A 50 -20.98 -4.05 -2.72
N GLY A 51 -21.19 -4.14 -4.03
CA GLY A 51 -21.39 -3.00 -4.91
C GLY A 51 -22.75 -2.31 -4.72
N SER A 52 -22.74 -0.98 -4.81
CA SER A 52 -23.97 -0.21 -4.91
C SER A 52 -24.66 -0.39 -6.28
N CYS A 53 -23.88 -0.68 -7.33
CA CYS A 53 -24.28 -0.95 -8.72
C CYS A 53 -25.37 -0.01 -9.27
N SER A 54 -25.42 1.20 -8.72
CA SER A 54 -26.39 2.27 -8.97
C SER A 54 -25.70 3.64 -8.94
N GLY A 55 -24.36 3.66 -8.87
CA GLY A 55 -23.55 4.88 -8.78
C GLY A 55 -23.53 5.56 -7.40
N ARG A 56 -24.23 5.02 -6.39
CA ARG A 56 -24.16 5.51 -5.00
C ARG A 56 -22.87 5.06 -4.31
N SER A 57 -22.40 5.78 -3.29
CA SER A 57 -21.24 5.35 -2.49
C SER A 57 -21.56 4.08 -1.70
N GLY A 58 -20.78 3.02 -1.93
CA GLY A 58 -20.90 1.69 -1.35
C GLY A 58 -19.69 1.30 -0.51
N ALA A 59 -19.40 -0.01 -0.48
CA ALA A 59 -18.30 -0.58 0.29
C ALA A 59 -16.93 0.03 -0.08
N VAL A 60 -15.95 -0.18 0.80
CA VAL A 60 -14.57 0.30 0.59
C VAL A 60 -13.73 -0.80 -0.04
N ALA A 61 -12.88 -0.42 -0.99
CA ALA A 61 -11.78 -1.26 -1.45
C ALA A 61 -10.45 -0.50 -1.24
N VAL A 62 -9.43 -1.19 -0.76
CA VAL A 62 -8.11 -0.59 -0.46
C VAL A 62 -7.02 -1.33 -1.22
N PHE A 63 -6.12 -0.58 -1.85
CA PHE A 63 -5.00 -1.12 -2.60
C PHE A 63 -3.70 -0.58 -2.03
N ASP A 64 -2.71 -1.44 -1.80
CA ASP A 64 -1.33 -0.98 -1.90
C ASP A 64 -1.02 -0.53 -3.33
N TRP A 65 0.06 0.22 -3.51
CA TRP A 65 0.44 0.78 -4.79
C TRP A 65 1.56 0.01 -5.49
N ASP A 66 2.75 0.02 -4.87
CA ASP A 66 4.02 -0.37 -5.50
C ASP A 66 4.18 -1.88 -5.55
N ASN A 67 4.25 -2.47 -6.75
CA ASN A 67 4.19 -3.93 -6.97
C ASN A 67 2.81 -4.58 -6.75
N THR A 68 1.82 -3.84 -6.26
CA THR A 68 0.42 -4.26 -6.19
C THR A 68 -0.39 -3.78 -7.40
N VAL A 69 -0.46 -2.46 -7.64
CA VAL A 69 -1.17 -1.86 -8.80
C VAL A 69 -0.23 -1.62 -9.98
N THR A 70 1.04 -1.34 -9.69
CA THR A 70 2.10 -1.20 -10.69
C THR A 70 3.13 -2.31 -10.55
N LYS A 71 3.79 -2.72 -11.62
CA LYS A 71 5.11 -3.37 -11.57
C LYS A 71 6.17 -2.32 -11.25
N ASN A 72 7.04 -2.62 -10.27
CA ASN A 72 8.09 -1.76 -9.73
C ASN A 72 7.55 -0.57 -8.92
N ASP A 73 8.47 0.11 -8.23
CA ASP A 73 8.21 1.13 -7.21
C ASP A 73 8.28 2.56 -7.78
N VAL A 74 7.25 3.36 -7.54
CA VAL A 74 7.12 4.74 -8.04
C VAL A 74 7.90 5.75 -7.23
N THR A 75 8.12 5.47 -5.95
CA THR A 75 8.95 6.29 -5.05
C THR A 75 10.42 6.15 -5.44
N ASP A 76 10.89 4.93 -5.69
CA ASP A 76 12.25 4.66 -6.15
C ASP A 76 12.48 5.21 -7.57
N ALA A 77 11.50 5.08 -8.47
CA ALA A 77 11.58 5.72 -9.79
C ALA A 77 11.70 7.25 -9.69
N THR A 78 11.00 7.88 -8.75
CA THR A 78 11.07 9.32 -8.52
C THR A 78 12.37 9.73 -7.86
N LEU A 79 12.87 8.95 -6.89
CA LEU A 79 14.19 9.18 -6.27
C LEU A 79 15.31 9.04 -7.30
N SER A 80 15.28 8.00 -8.12
CA SER A 80 16.22 7.81 -9.24
C SER A 80 16.23 9.00 -10.19
N TRP A 81 15.05 9.51 -10.55
CA TRP A 81 14.94 10.70 -11.37
C TRP A 81 15.54 11.94 -10.66
N ALA A 82 15.20 12.15 -9.40
CA ALA A 82 15.65 13.30 -8.62
C ALA A 82 17.18 13.31 -8.44
N LEU A 83 17.79 12.15 -8.20
CA LEU A 83 19.24 11.97 -8.08
C LEU A 83 19.96 12.27 -9.41
N ARG A 84 19.42 11.80 -10.53
CA ARG A 84 19.96 12.10 -11.88
C ARG A 84 19.82 13.57 -12.30
N HIS A 85 19.02 14.37 -11.59
CA HIS A 85 18.71 15.75 -11.94
C HIS A 85 19.05 16.75 -10.81
N ASP A 86 19.89 16.37 -9.86
CA ASP A 86 20.36 17.23 -8.76
C ASP A 86 19.23 17.90 -7.97
N ARG A 87 18.14 17.17 -7.71
CA ARG A 87 16.93 17.74 -7.10
C ARG A 87 16.86 17.63 -5.58
N LEU A 88 17.69 16.78 -4.98
CA LEU A 88 17.77 16.62 -3.53
C LEU A 88 18.43 17.85 -2.90
N PRO A 89 17.78 18.54 -1.96
CA PRO A 89 18.42 19.58 -1.17
C PRO A 89 19.54 19.01 -0.29
N ARG A 90 20.61 19.77 -0.11
CA ARG A 90 21.64 19.50 0.90
C ARG A 90 21.07 19.77 2.29
N PRO A 91 21.02 18.77 3.20
CA PRO A 91 20.66 19.03 4.59
C PRO A 91 21.80 19.78 5.28
N ALA A 92 21.48 20.53 6.35
CA ALA A 92 22.49 21.14 7.20
C ALA A 92 23.37 20.07 7.87
N ARG A 93 22.75 18.95 8.27
CA ARG A 93 23.39 17.75 8.78
C ARG A 93 22.58 16.53 8.39
N TRP A 94 23.22 15.47 7.91
CA TRP A 94 22.52 14.26 7.49
C TRP A 94 21.83 13.58 8.66
N LYS A 95 22.46 13.55 9.84
CA LYS A 95 21.89 13.04 11.09
C LYS A 95 20.48 13.56 11.41
N ASP A 96 20.16 14.78 10.99
CA ASP A 96 18.85 15.39 11.28
C ASP A 96 17.73 14.92 10.34
N THR A 97 18.08 14.20 9.28
CA THR A 97 17.13 13.69 8.28
C THR A 97 16.43 12.42 8.69
N SER A 98 16.72 11.83 9.85
CA SER A 98 15.99 10.69 10.43
C SER A 98 16.23 10.61 11.94
N ALA A 99 15.30 10.03 12.70
CA ALA A 99 15.52 9.78 14.13
C ALA A 99 16.58 8.69 14.39
N TRP A 100 16.83 7.81 13.43
CA TRP A 100 17.67 6.62 13.60
C TRP A 100 18.96 6.66 12.82
N LEU A 101 19.20 7.67 11.97
CA LEU A 101 20.42 7.71 11.16
C LEU A 101 21.65 7.64 12.06
N THR A 102 22.62 6.78 11.79
CA THR A 102 23.81 6.62 12.64
C THR A 102 24.81 7.75 12.43
N ASP A 103 25.73 7.96 13.38
CA ASP A 103 26.83 8.92 13.17
C ASP A 103 27.79 8.43 12.07
N THR A 104 27.88 7.11 11.88
CA THR A 104 28.62 6.51 10.78
C THR A 104 28.00 6.87 9.44
N ALA A 105 26.69 6.74 9.28
CA ALA A 105 26.00 7.17 8.07
C ALA A 105 26.03 8.70 7.87
N ASP A 106 25.92 9.50 8.94
CA ASP A 106 26.09 10.96 8.87
C ASP A 106 27.46 11.32 8.27
N ARG A 107 28.54 10.66 8.73
CA ARG A 107 29.90 10.84 8.18
C ARG A 107 30.01 10.33 6.75
N ALA A 108 29.52 9.13 6.44
CA ALA A 108 29.61 8.54 5.11
C ALA A 108 28.89 9.41 4.05
N LEU A 109 27.67 9.86 4.35
CA LEU A 109 26.92 10.79 3.50
C LEU A 109 27.62 12.15 3.38
N THR A 110 28.22 12.66 4.46
CA THR A 110 28.98 13.92 4.42
C THR A 110 30.21 13.81 3.53
N GLU A 111 30.95 12.70 3.62
CA GLU A 111 32.12 12.42 2.80
C GLU A 111 31.72 12.24 1.33
N ALA A 112 30.72 11.41 1.05
CA ALA A 112 30.26 11.08 -0.29
C ALA A 112 29.65 12.29 -1.02
N CYS A 113 28.85 13.09 -0.32
CA CYS A 113 28.14 14.24 -0.89
C CYS A 113 28.89 15.57 -0.75
N GLY A 114 30.01 15.56 -0.02
CA GLY A 114 30.79 16.74 0.35
C GLY A 114 30.08 17.66 1.34
N THR A 115 30.75 18.72 1.77
CA THR A 115 30.19 19.82 2.58
C THR A 115 29.86 21.03 1.71
N GLY A 116 29.10 21.99 2.23
CA GLY A 116 28.80 23.23 1.51
C GLY A 116 27.59 23.99 2.05
N THR A 117 27.32 25.14 1.45
CA THR A 117 26.13 25.96 1.76
C THR A 117 24.84 25.27 1.30
N PRO A 118 23.68 25.62 1.88
CA PRO A 118 22.38 25.10 1.45
C PRO A 118 22.17 25.27 -0.06
N GLY A 119 21.82 24.18 -0.74
CA GLY A 119 21.65 24.14 -2.19
C GLY A 119 21.40 22.71 -2.69
N PRO A 120 21.16 22.51 -4.00
CA PRO A 120 21.00 21.17 -4.56
C PRO A 120 22.29 20.35 -4.45
N LEU A 121 22.16 19.06 -4.13
CA LEU A 121 23.25 18.10 -4.22
C LEU A 121 23.56 17.80 -5.69
N ARG A 122 24.85 17.77 -6.06
CA ARG A 122 25.33 17.43 -7.42
C ARG A 122 25.40 15.92 -7.66
N THR A 123 24.32 15.20 -7.39
CA THR A 123 24.23 13.73 -7.44
C THR A 123 24.42 13.17 -8.86
N SER A 124 24.01 13.91 -9.90
CA SER A 124 24.14 13.52 -11.31
C SER A 124 25.58 13.36 -11.78
N THR A 125 26.51 14.15 -11.22
CA THR A 125 27.95 14.14 -11.58
C THR A 125 28.83 13.62 -10.45
N ARG A 126 28.26 13.17 -9.33
CA ARG A 126 28.99 12.62 -8.17
C ARG A 126 28.43 11.24 -7.82
N PRO A 127 28.90 10.17 -8.49
CA PRO A 127 28.37 8.83 -8.31
C PRO A 127 28.45 8.38 -6.84
N ARG A 128 29.54 8.67 -6.11
CA ARG A 128 29.65 8.34 -4.68
C ARG A 128 28.50 8.86 -3.81
N CYS A 129 28.04 10.09 -4.04
CA CYS A 129 26.91 10.65 -3.29
C CYS A 129 25.59 9.93 -3.64
N THR A 130 25.41 9.62 -4.92
CA THR A 130 24.25 8.84 -5.38
C THR A 130 24.27 7.44 -4.79
N ASP A 131 25.42 6.76 -4.82
CA ASP A 131 25.61 5.40 -4.31
C ASP A 131 25.32 5.35 -2.81
N GLU A 132 25.83 6.29 -2.02
CA GLU A 132 25.56 6.31 -0.57
C GLU A 132 24.08 6.52 -0.26
N ILE A 133 23.36 7.37 -1.00
CA ILE A 133 21.92 7.56 -0.80
C ILE A 133 21.12 6.33 -1.23
N VAL A 134 21.49 5.71 -2.36
CA VAL A 134 20.83 4.51 -2.89
C VAL A 134 21.05 3.33 -1.95
N GLU A 135 22.28 3.10 -1.49
CA GLU A 135 22.63 2.01 -0.57
C GLU A 135 21.87 2.12 0.76
N ILE A 136 21.80 3.32 1.35
CA ILE A 136 21.04 3.54 2.59
C ILE A 136 19.55 3.30 2.37
N ARG A 137 19.00 3.70 1.23
CA ARG A 137 17.59 3.48 0.88
C ARG A 137 17.30 1.98 0.68
N GLU A 138 18.09 1.30 -0.13
CA GLU A 138 17.82 -0.09 -0.55
C GLU A 138 18.13 -1.09 0.56
N ASN A 139 19.29 -0.92 1.22
CA ASN A 139 19.85 -1.93 2.11
C ASN A 139 19.88 -1.50 3.59
N GLY A 140 19.64 -0.22 3.88
CA GLY A 140 19.75 0.29 5.25
C GLY A 140 21.19 0.32 5.76
N THR A 141 22.16 0.29 4.86
CA THR A 141 23.60 0.29 5.12
C THR A 141 24.28 1.45 4.39
N THR A 142 25.48 1.83 4.82
CA THR A 142 26.39 2.69 4.04
C THR A 142 27.05 1.89 2.93
N THR A 143 27.74 2.52 1.96
CA THR A 143 28.48 1.76 0.91
C THR A 143 29.64 0.92 1.47
N SER A 144 30.05 1.17 2.72
CA SER A 144 31.01 0.34 3.44
C SER A 144 30.39 -0.85 4.18
N GLY A 145 29.07 -1.02 4.11
CA GLY A 145 28.32 -2.08 4.78
C GLY A 145 27.97 -1.80 6.26
N ALA A 146 28.26 -0.60 6.78
CA ALA A 146 27.89 -0.27 8.15
C ALA A 146 26.39 0.01 8.27
N PRO A 147 25.72 -0.33 9.39
CA PRO A 147 24.32 0.01 9.58
C PRO A 147 24.07 1.51 9.50
N ALA A 148 23.17 1.91 8.60
CA ALA A 148 22.83 3.32 8.42
C ALA A 148 21.82 3.81 9.46
N PHE A 149 21.06 2.88 10.04
CA PHE A 149 20.08 3.17 11.09
C PHE A 149 20.36 2.34 12.35
N ALA A 150 20.23 2.96 13.52
CA ALA A 150 20.36 2.28 14.81
C ALA A 150 19.40 2.88 15.86
N GLY A 151 19.21 2.15 16.95
CA GLY A 151 18.27 2.50 18.02
C GLY A 151 17.11 1.52 18.07
N ARG A 152 15.98 1.97 18.62
CA ARG A 152 14.75 1.16 18.73
C ARG A 152 13.63 1.82 17.94
N TRP A 153 12.88 1.02 17.22
CA TRP A 153 11.62 1.39 16.60
C TRP A 153 10.69 0.18 16.59
N ASN A 154 9.40 0.41 16.32
CA ASN A 154 8.46 -0.67 16.15
C ASN A 154 8.48 -1.13 14.68
N HIS A 155 9.00 -2.33 14.43
CA HIS A 155 9.17 -2.92 13.11
C HIS A 155 7.85 -3.30 12.42
N ARG A 156 6.70 -3.16 13.09
CA ARG A 156 5.38 -3.25 12.46
C ARG A 156 4.72 -1.90 12.21
N ARG A 157 5.38 -0.79 12.55
CA ARG A 157 4.83 0.58 12.35
C ARG A 157 5.69 1.43 11.44
N THR A 158 6.97 1.10 11.33
CA THR A 158 7.91 1.81 10.48
C THR A 158 9.09 0.94 10.12
N VAL A 159 9.77 1.35 9.06
CA VAL A 159 11.13 0.95 8.74
C VAL A 159 11.91 2.22 8.36
N PRO A 160 13.06 2.52 8.99
CA PRO A 160 13.73 3.81 8.85
C PRO A 160 14.00 4.24 7.40
N GLN A 161 14.47 3.33 6.54
CA GLN A 161 14.76 3.67 5.14
C GLN A 161 13.51 4.06 4.32
N TYR A 162 12.29 3.69 4.75
CA TYR A 162 11.05 4.12 4.09
C TYR A 162 10.62 5.48 4.60
N ALA A 163 10.62 5.66 5.92
CA ALA A 163 10.35 6.94 6.55
C ALA A 163 11.30 8.06 6.07
N TRP A 164 12.53 7.71 5.70
CA TRP A 164 13.59 8.62 5.29
C TRP A 164 13.37 9.29 3.93
N VAL A 165 12.77 8.60 2.95
CA VAL A 165 12.73 9.11 1.56
C VAL A 165 11.99 10.45 1.43
N PRO A 166 10.80 10.67 2.02
CA PRO A 166 10.19 11.99 2.00
C PRO A 166 11.06 13.07 2.66
N GLN A 167 11.82 12.70 3.69
CA GLN A 167 12.70 13.60 4.45
C GLN A 167 13.91 14.07 3.62
N LEU A 168 14.34 13.28 2.61
CA LEU A 168 15.35 13.71 1.64
C LEU A 168 14.92 14.92 0.81
N PHE A 169 13.62 15.18 0.71
CA PHE A 169 13.06 16.34 0.00
C PHE A 169 12.76 17.52 0.93
N ALA A 170 13.21 17.49 2.19
CA ALA A 170 13.00 18.57 3.14
C ALA A 170 13.49 19.92 2.57
N GLY A 171 12.62 20.93 2.63
CA GLY A 171 12.83 22.24 2.00
C GLY A 171 12.17 22.41 0.62
N ARG A 172 11.72 21.32 -0.02
CA ARG A 172 10.85 21.37 -1.21
C ARG A 172 9.38 21.49 -0.83
N THR A 173 8.55 21.99 -1.73
CA THR A 173 7.09 21.94 -1.61
C THR A 173 6.53 20.62 -2.14
N PRO A 174 5.34 20.18 -1.69
CA PRO A 174 4.64 19.05 -2.30
C PRO A 174 4.44 19.19 -3.82
N ALA A 175 4.20 20.41 -4.30
CA ALA A 175 4.05 20.70 -5.73
C ALA A 175 5.34 20.46 -6.53
N GLU A 176 6.51 20.83 -5.98
CA GLU A 176 7.81 20.52 -6.56
C GLU A 176 8.03 19.00 -6.62
N LEU A 177 7.80 18.29 -5.52
CA LEU A 177 7.95 16.82 -5.49
C LEU A 177 7.01 16.12 -6.48
N ALA A 178 5.76 16.56 -6.57
CA ALA A 178 4.82 16.08 -7.57
C ALA A 178 5.30 16.37 -9.01
N SER A 179 6.01 17.47 -9.24
CA SER A 179 6.61 17.76 -10.55
C SER A 179 7.71 16.76 -10.92
N TYR A 180 8.53 16.36 -9.96
CA TYR A 180 9.57 15.35 -10.12
C TYR A 180 8.95 13.98 -10.41
N ALA A 181 7.91 13.62 -9.65
CA ALA A 181 7.14 12.40 -9.87
C ALA A 181 6.51 12.35 -11.27
N ARG A 182 5.96 13.48 -11.77
CA ARG A 182 5.43 13.56 -13.14
C ARG A 182 6.52 13.34 -14.20
N ALA A 183 7.72 13.89 -14.00
CA ALA A 183 8.83 13.70 -14.92
C ALA A 183 9.34 12.25 -14.89
N ALA A 184 9.58 11.71 -13.71
CA ALA A 184 9.94 10.31 -13.51
C ALA A 184 8.92 9.35 -14.12
N ARG A 185 7.62 9.62 -13.92
CA ARG A 185 6.52 8.85 -14.50
C ARG A 185 6.55 8.81 -16.01
N ARG A 186 6.78 9.94 -16.68
CA ARG A 186 6.89 9.96 -18.15
C ARG A 186 8.05 9.09 -18.62
N GLU A 187 9.23 9.22 -18.02
CA GLU A 187 10.39 8.40 -18.38
C GLU A 187 10.13 6.91 -18.12
N ALA A 188 9.58 6.58 -16.95
CA ALA A 188 9.34 5.20 -16.55
C ALA A 188 8.31 4.50 -17.44
N LEU A 189 7.25 5.21 -17.85
CA LEU A 189 6.23 4.67 -18.77
C LEU A 189 6.73 4.58 -20.23
N ALA A 190 7.71 5.40 -20.63
CA ALA A 190 8.31 5.32 -21.95
C ALA A 190 9.36 4.20 -22.06
N ALA A 191 10.11 3.92 -20.99
CA ALA A 191 11.14 2.87 -20.98
C ALA A 191 10.53 1.48 -21.15
N PRO A 192 11.06 0.57 -22.01
CA PRO A 192 10.54 -0.78 -22.20
C PRO A 192 10.42 -1.58 -20.90
N LEU A 193 9.46 -2.50 -20.80
CA LEU A 193 9.37 -3.40 -19.65
C LEU A 193 10.68 -4.20 -19.50
N GLY A 194 11.20 -4.27 -18.28
CA GLY A 194 12.49 -4.90 -18.00
C GLY A 194 13.72 -4.01 -18.24
N ALA A 195 13.54 -2.81 -18.80
CA ALA A 195 14.64 -1.86 -18.94
C ALA A 195 15.22 -1.49 -17.58
N THR A 196 16.54 -1.41 -17.51
CA THR A 196 17.31 -0.93 -16.36
C THR A 196 18.02 0.37 -16.72
N ARG A 197 18.53 1.07 -15.71
CA ARG A 197 19.38 2.25 -15.86
C ARG A 197 20.48 2.25 -14.81
N THR A 198 21.61 2.83 -15.16
CA THR A 198 22.66 3.14 -14.19
C THR A 198 22.25 4.35 -13.36
N LEU A 199 22.39 4.24 -12.04
CA LEU A 199 22.16 5.31 -11.07
C LEU A 199 23.35 5.35 -10.11
N GLY A 200 24.24 6.33 -10.30
CA GLY A 200 25.57 6.27 -9.70
C GLY A 200 26.35 5.09 -10.30
N THR A 201 26.67 4.09 -9.49
CA THR A 201 27.24 2.80 -9.92
C THR A 201 26.24 1.64 -9.81
N HIS A 202 25.06 1.88 -9.25
CA HIS A 202 23.99 0.88 -9.13
C HIS A 202 23.26 0.68 -10.46
N THR A 203 22.68 -0.51 -10.64
CA THR A 203 21.72 -0.80 -11.72
C THR A 203 20.32 -0.89 -11.14
N VAL A 204 19.44 0.04 -11.52
CA VAL A 204 18.07 0.12 -10.99
C VAL A 204 17.04 -0.07 -12.11
N PRO A 205 15.81 -0.53 -11.80
CA PRO A 205 14.74 -0.57 -12.80
C PRO A 205 14.49 0.80 -13.42
N ALA A 206 14.39 0.85 -14.74
CA ALA A 206 14.08 2.07 -15.48
C ALA A 206 12.62 2.20 -15.86
N ALA A 207 11.85 1.11 -15.79
CA ALA A 207 10.46 1.05 -16.18
C ALA A 207 9.55 0.81 -14.99
N VAL A 208 8.36 1.43 -15.03
CA VAL A 208 7.23 1.12 -14.15
C VAL A 208 6.02 0.90 -15.07
N ARG A 209 5.15 -0.07 -14.76
CA ARG A 209 3.96 -0.36 -15.57
C ARG A 209 2.74 -0.60 -14.69
N TYR A 210 1.59 -0.08 -15.09
CA TYR A 210 0.33 -0.48 -14.46
C TYR A 210 0.02 -1.93 -14.83
N TYR A 211 -0.52 -2.71 -13.89
CA TYR A 211 -1.13 -3.98 -14.22
C TYR A 211 -2.54 -3.75 -14.74
N ASP A 212 -2.80 -4.12 -15.99
CA ASP A 212 -4.11 -3.92 -16.63
C ASP A 212 -5.26 -4.54 -15.82
N GLN A 213 -4.98 -5.67 -15.16
CA GLN A 213 -5.90 -6.34 -14.25
C GLN A 213 -6.31 -5.47 -13.06
N GLN A 214 -5.35 -4.80 -12.44
CA GLN A 214 -5.62 -3.91 -11.31
C GLN A 214 -6.34 -2.64 -11.77
N VAL A 215 -5.99 -2.11 -12.94
CA VAL A 215 -6.71 -0.99 -13.56
C VAL A 215 -8.17 -1.37 -13.86
N ASP A 216 -8.41 -2.55 -14.41
CA ASP A 216 -9.77 -3.07 -14.68
C ASP A 216 -10.56 -3.29 -13.38
N LEU A 217 -9.92 -3.84 -12.34
CA LEU A 217 -10.53 -4.03 -11.04
C LEU A 217 -10.92 -2.71 -10.38
N ILE A 218 -9.99 -1.74 -10.29
CA ILE A 218 -10.25 -0.41 -9.74
C ILE A 218 -11.39 0.28 -10.50
N ARG A 219 -11.36 0.25 -11.84
CA ARG A 219 -12.42 0.84 -12.68
C ARG A 219 -13.77 0.16 -12.42
N THR A 220 -13.79 -1.16 -12.33
CA THR A 220 -15.01 -1.95 -12.11
C THR A 220 -15.59 -1.70 -10.73
N LEU A 221 -14.78 -1.72 -9.68
CA LEU A 221 -15.19 -1.38 -8.31
C LEU A 221 -15.80 0.03 -8.23
N ARG A 222 -15.15 1.03 -8.83
CA ARG A 222 -15.67 2.41 -8.85
C ARG A 222 -17.00 2.52 -9.59
N ARG A 223 -17.13 1.90 -10.77
CA ARG A 223 -18.42 1.85 -11.49
C ARG A 223 -19.49 1.09 -10.71
N ALA A 224 -19.09 0.11 -9.89
CA ALA A 224 -19.98 -0.60 -8.98
C ALA A 224 -20.28 0.21 -7.70
N GLY A 225 -19.74 1.42 -7.56
CA GLY A 225 -20.01 2.34 -6.45
C GLY A 225 -19.09 2.19 -5.25
N PHE A 226 -18.03 1.38 -5.31
CA PHE A 226 -17.08 1.30 -4.20
C PHE A 226 -16.33 2.62 -4.01
N ARG A 227 -16.04 2.96 -2.75
CA ARG A 227 -15.01 3.95 -2.42
C ARG A 227 -13.65 3.27 -2.49
N VAL A 228 -12.87 3.57 -3.52
CA VAL A 228 -11.56 2.95 -3.75
C VAL A 228 -10.47 3.86 -3.21
N TYR A 229 -9.63 3.33 -2.31
CA TYR A 229 -8.49 4.03 -1.72
C TYR A 229 -7.18 3.35 -2.08
N VAL A 230 -6.11 4.14 -2.13
CA VAL A 230 -4.72 3.68 -2.17
C VAL A 230 -4.08 3.93 -0.81
N VAL A 231 -3.38 2.95 -0.25
CA VAL A 231 -2.63 3.04 1.01
C VAL A 231 -1.22 2.50 0.80
N SER A 232 -0.27 3.40 0.56
CA SER A 232 1.12 3.10 0.16
C SER A 232 2.11 3.48 1.25
N ALA A 233 3.23 2.75 1.33
CA ALA A 233 4.38 3.12 2.15
C ALA A 233 5.33 4.11 1.44
N GLY A 234 4.95 4.63 0.27
CA GLY A 234 5.67 5.63 -0.50
C GLY A 234 5.42 7.08 -0.04
N ALA A 235 5.96 8.05 -0.76
CA ALA A 235 5.76 9.47 -0.47
C ALA A 235 4.45 9.99 -1.08
N GLU A 236 3.60 10.67 -0.29
CA GLU A 236 2.24 11.06 -0.72
C GLU A 236 2.18 11.83 -2.05
N PRO A 237 2.94 12.92 -2.27
CA PRO A 237 2.86 13.65 -3.53
C PRO A 237 3.28 12.82 -4.75
N VAL A 238 4.08 11.77 -4.54
CA VAL A 238 4.48 10.82 -5.58
C VAL A 238 3.34 9.84 -5.86
N THR A 239 2.81 9.20 -4.83
CA THR A 239 1.72 8.24 -4.96
C THR A 239 0.49 8.89 -5.60
N GLU A 240 0.13 10.12 -5.24
CA GLU A 240 -1.00 10.87 -5.82
C GLU A 240 -0.86 11.10 -7.34
N VAL A 241 0.36 11.41 -7.81
CA VAL A 241 0.62 11.60 -9.24
C VAL A 241 0.35 10.32 -10.02
N TRP A 242 0.68 9.17 -9.44
CA TRP A 242 0.52 7.87 -10.08
C TRP A 242 -0.90 7.31 -9.97
N SER A 243 -1.54 7.47 -8.80
CA SER A 243 -2.90 6.98 -8.50
C SER A 243 -3.98 7.70 -9.31
N ARG A 244 -3.77 9.00 -9.60
CA ARG A 244 -4.70 9.78 -10.44
C ARG A 244 -4.92 9.18 -11.82
N ALA A 245 -3.94 8.47 -12.39
CA ALA A 245 -4.05 7.88 -13.72
C ALA A 245 -5.04 6.69 -13.79
N VAL A 246 -5.28 6.02 -12.66
CA VAL A 246 -6.34 5.01 -12.51
C VAL A 246 -7.62 5.60 -11.89
N GLY A 247 -7.61 6.93 -11.73
CA GLY A 247 -8.71 7.76 -11.28
C GLY A 247 -8.95 7.75 -9.77
N VAL A 248 -7.99 7.31 -8.96
CA VAL A 248 -8.01 7.53 -7.51
C VAL A 248 -7.42 8.91 -7.26
N ASP A 249 -8.19 9.80 -6.62
CA ASP A 249 -7.75 11.18 -6.36
C ASP A 249 -6.90 11.30 -5.08
N ALA A 250 -6.45 12.52 -4.78
CA ALA A 250 -5.64 12.82 -3.59
C ALA A 250 -6.39 12.51 -2.27
N ALA A 251 -7.69 12.81 -2.18
CA ALA A 251 -8.49 12.53 -0.99
C ALA A 251 -8.65 11.03 -0.71
N HIS A 252 -8.46 10.20 -1.73
CA HIS A 252 -8.49 8.74 -1.67
C HIS A 252 -7.10 8.10 -1.77
N THR A 253 -6.02 8.89 -1.68
CA THR A 253 -4.64 8.40 -1.68
C THR A 253 -4.02 8.69 -0.32
N ILE A 254 -3.59 7.65 0.38
CA ILE A 254 -2.93 7.73 1.68
C ILE A 254 -1.53 7.18 1.51
N ALA A 255 -0.52 7.99 1.83
CA ALA A 255 0.86 7.53 1.88
C ALA A 255 1.63 8.22 3.02
N ILE A 256 2.96 8.21 3.02
CA ILE A 256 3.74 8.95 4.02
C ILE A 256 3.50 10.45 3.83
N ARG A 257 2.85 11.07 4.81
CA ARG A 257 2.52 12.49 4.87
C ARG A 257 3.60 13.25 5.61
N SER A 258 4.29 14.15 4.92
CA SER A 258 5.26 15.03 5.58
C SER A 258 4.56 16.22 6.23
N VAL A 259 4.99 16.57 7.44
CA VAL A 259 4.64 17.86 8.07
C VAL A 259 5.27 18.97 7.25
N LEU A 260 4.49 20.02 6.98
CA LEU A 260 4.95 21.19 6.24
C LEU A 260 5.35 22.31 7.21
N ASP A 261 6.36 23.10 6.84
CA ASP A 261 6.71 24.33 7.54
C ASP A 261 5.70 25.46 7.24
N ARG A 262 5.87 26.61 7.91
CA ARG A 262 5.02 27.80 7.71
C ARG A 262 5.02 28.36 6.27
N ARG A 263 5.93 27.90 5.41
CA ARG A 263 6.05 28.29 4.00
C ARG A 263 5.56 27.19 3.06
N GLY A 264 4.90 26.14 3.58
CA GLY A 264 4.37 25.03 2.79
C GLY A 264 5.44 24.06 2.29
N ARG A 265 6.61 24.01 2.92
CA ARG A 265 7.73 23.13 2.53
C ARG A 265 7.76 21.88 3.40
N ILE A 266 8.02 20.74 2.78
CA ILE A 266 8.29 19.45 3.41
C ILE A 266 9.37 19.63 4.49
N THR A 267 9.13 19.08 5.67
CA THR A 267 10.11 19.00 6.76
C THR A 267 10.64 17.57 6.90
N VAL A 268 11.56 17.36 7.84
CA VAL A 268 12.02 16.02 8.23
C VAL A 268 11.03 15.28 9.15
N ARG A 269 9.81 15.80 9.33
CA ARG A 269 8.77 15.16 10.16
C ARG A 269 7.64 14.65 9.29
N ASN A 270 7.04 13.55 9.72
CA ASN A 270 5.85 12.94 9.14
C ASN A 270 4.69 13.01 10.12
N GLU A 271 3.47 13.08 9.60
CA GLU A 271 2.26 12.94 10.40
C GLU A 271 2.19 11.55 11.06
N GLY A 272 1.64 11.51 12.27
CA GLY A 272 1.42 10.26 12.99
C GLY A 272 -0.01 9.73 12.83
N CYS A 273 -0.23 8.52 13.34
CA CYS A 273 -1.53 7.86 13.33
C CYS A 273 -1.88 7.27 14.70
N GLY A 274 -3.19 7.19 14.99
CA GLY A 274 -3.70 6.47 16.16
C GLY A 274 -3.32 7.12 17.48
N GLY A 275 -3.31 8.46 17.50
CA GLY A 275 -2.92 9.28 18.64
C GLY A 275 -1.40 9.47 18.81
N VAL A 276 -0.57 8.84 17.97
CA VAL A 276 0.86 9.14 17.93
C VAL A 276 1.06 10.52 17.26
N PRO A 277 1.78 11.46 17.90
CA PRO A 277 2.01 12.78 17.31
C PRO A 277 2.94 12.67 16.10
N ALA A 278 3.00 13.75 15.31
CA ALA A 278 3.99 13.85 14.24
C ALA A 278 5.43 13.75 14.79
N ASP A 279 6.32 13.06 14.09
CA ASP A 279 7.71 12.86 14.47
C ASP A 279 8.58 12.58 13.23
N ARG A 280 9.81 12.07 13.36
CA ARG A 280 10.69 11.75 12.22
C ARG A 280 10.40 10.36 11.61
N GLY A 281 9.15 9.90 11.68
CA GLY A 281 8.64 8.72 10.98
C GLY A 281 8.54 7.45 11.82
N ALA A 282 8.16 7.53 13.10
CA ALA A 282 7.89 6.33 13.92
C ALA A 282 6.61 5.60 13.50
N VAL A 283 5.74 6.29 12.78
CA VAL A 283 4.54 5.71 12.18
C VAL A 283 4.44 6.14 10.73
N ILE A 284 4.47 5.15 9.84
CA ILE A 284 4.19 5.31 8.42
C ILE A 284 3.13 4.28 8.01
N PRO A 285 2.48 4.37 6.83
CA PRO A 285 1.56 3.34 6.34
C PRO A 285 2.34 2.06 5.97
N TYR A 286 2.79 1.32 6.98
CA TYR A 286 3.63 0.12 6.87
C TYR A 286 3.15 -0.93 7.89
N ILE A 287 2.86 -2.14 7.43
CA ILE A 287 2.31 -3.25 8.23
C ILE A 287 1.10 -2.80 9.05
N ASP A 288 1.23 -2.68 10.38
CA ASP A 288 0.14 -2.28 11.28
C ASP A 288 -0.17 -0.79 11.15
N GLY A 289 0.79 0.00 10.67
CA GLY A 289 0.59 1.39 10.31
C GLY A 289 -0.41 1.57 9.16
N LYS A 290 -0.47 0.64 8.19
CA LYS A 290 -1.50 0.70 7.13
C LYS A 290 -2.91 0.54 7.69
N ARG A 291 -3.12 -0.42 8.60
CA ARG A 291 -4.38 -0.54 9.35
C ARG A 291 -4.72 0.76 10.06
N CYS A 292 -3.77 1.30 10.82
CA CYS A 292 -3.98 2.55 11.54
C CYS A 292 -4.50 3.66 10.63
N TRP A 293 -3.82 3.89 9.51
CA TRP A 293 -4.18 4.93 8.56
C TRP A 293 -5.55 4.68 7.91
N ILE A 294 -5.88 3.43 7.59
CA ILE A 294 -7.22 3.04 7.09
C ILE A 294 -8.29 3.36 8.12
N ASP A 295 -8.12 2.89 9.35
CA ASP A 295 -9.11 3.08 10.42
C ASP A 295 -9.31 4.56 10.73
N GLN A 296 -8.21 5.33 10.81
CA GLN A 296 -8.26 6.76 11.13
C GLN A 296 -8.85 7.60 9.99
N VAL A 297 -8.37 7.42 8.76
CA VAL A 297 -8.71 8.31 7.64
C VAL A 297 -9.97 7.87 6.91
N ILE A 298 -10.17 6.56 6.72
CA ILE A 298 -11.30 6.05 5.91
C ILE A 298 -12.56 5.86 6.77
N TYR A 299 -12.37 5.44 8.03
CA TYR A 299 -13.46 5.10 8.95
C TYR A 299 -13.61 6.06 10.14
N GLY A 300 -12.72 7.05 10.29
CA GLY A 300 -12.83 8.07 11.33
C GLY A 300 -12.58 7.55 12.75
N VAL A 301 -11.93 6.39 12.91
CA VAL A 301 -11.56 5.84 14.22
C VAL A 301 -10.48 6.70 14.85
N ARG A 302 -10.68 7.12 16.11
CA ARG A 302 -9.79 8.08 16.78
C ARG A 302 -8.89 7.42 17.82
N GLY A 303 -7.70 7.98 17.99
CA GLY A 303 -6.76 7.61 19.05
C GLY A 303 -6.25 6.17 18.92
N ALA A 304 -5.84 5.57 20.03
CA ALA A 304 -5.21 4.25 20.06
C ALA A 304 -6.06 3.13 19.42
N ARG A 305 -7.39 3.31 19.36
CA ARG A 305 -8.30 2.35 18.73
C ARG A 305 -8.03 2.13 17.24
N ALA A 306 -7.39 3.07 16.54
CA ALA A 306 -7.03 2.89 15.14
C ALA A 306 -6.01 1.76 14.92
N TRP A 307 -5.29 1.33 15.95
CA TRP A 307 -4.35 0.20 15.86
C TRP A 307 -5.03 -1.17 15.92
N GLU A 308 -6.29 -1.22 16.33
CA GLU A 308 -7.04 -2.44 16.58
C GLU A 308 -7.78 -2.92 15.33
N ARG A 309 -8.00 -4.23 15.20
CA ARG A 309 -8.87 -4.74 14.13
C ARG A 309 -10.32 -4.33 14.42
N GLN A 310 -10.91 -3.53 13.54
CA GLN A 310 -12.28 -3.03 13.74
C GLN A 310 -13.37 -4.09 13.48
N PRO A 311 -14.61 -3.87 13.96
CA PRO A 311 -15.77 -4.64 13.53
C PRO A 311 -15.95 -4.61 12.01
N ALA A 312 -16.52 -5.67 11.42
CA ALA A 312 -16.62 -5.85 9.96
C ALA A 312 -17.20 -4.64 9.19
N ARG A 313 -18.15 -3.90 9.77
CA ARG A 313 -18.75 -2.70 9.15
C ARG A 313 -17.77 -1.53 8.95
N LEU A 314 -16.64 -1.53 9.66
CA LEU A 314 -15.57 -0.54 9.60
C LEU A 314 -14.29 -1.14 8.99
N ARG A 315 -14.44 -2.13 8.11
CA ARG A 315 -13.32 -2.78 7.41
C ARG A 315 -13.61 -2.85 5.91
N PRO A 316 -12.56 -2.79 5.07
CA PRO A 316 -12.75 -2.83 3.62
C PRO A 316 -13.39 -4.16 3.18
N ALA A 317 -14.22 -4.12 2.15
CA ALA A 317 -14.75 -5.34 1.54
C ALA A 317 -13.69 -6.04 0.70
N LEU A 318 -12.75 -5.29 0.12
CA LEU A 318 -11.64 -5.82 -0.66
C LEU A 318 -10.36 -5.10 -0.25
N ALA A 319 -9.28 -5.85 -0.03
CA ALA A 319 -7.95 -5.29 0.13
C ALA A 319 -6.96 -6.03 -0.77
N ALA A 320 -6.03 -5.28 -1.37
CA ALA A 320 -5.00 -5.83 -2.25
C ALA A 320 -3.59 -5.40 -1.84
N GLY A 321 -2.64 -6.33 -1.81
CA GLY A 321 -1.23 -6.08 -1.47
C GLY A 321 -0.28 -7.08 -2.13
N ASP A 322 1.03 -6.92 -1.92
CA ASP A 322 2.06 -7.81 -2.49
C ASP A 322 3.21 -8.12 -1.54
N ALA A 323 3.30 -7.42 -0.40
CA ALA A 323 4.37 -7.63 0.55
C ALA A 323 3.92 -7.76 2.00
N ASP A 324 4.86 -8.18 2.86
CA ASP A 324 4.64 -8.28 4.30
C ASP A 324 4.19 -6.93 4.88
N THR A 325 4.55 -5.81 4.23
CA THR A 325 4.08 -4.45 4.51
C THR A 325 2.57 -4.28 4.46
N ASP A 326 1.87 -5.20 3.80
CA ASP A 326 0.43 -5.14 3.53
C ASP A 326 -0.37 -6.14 4.36
N VAL A 327 0.33 -7.09 4.96
CA VAL A 327 -0.24 -8.31 5.55
C VAL A 327 -1.38 -8.02 6.53
N THR A 328 -1.24 -6.96 7.33
CA THR A 328 -2.21 -6.58 8.34
C THR A 328 -3.52 -6.08 7.71
N PHE A 329 -3.46 -5.08 6.82
CA PHE A 329 -4.68 -4.51 6.25
C PHE A 329 -5.31 -5.40 5.18
N VAL A 330 -4.49 -6.18 4.46
CA VAL A 330 -5.00 -7.18 3.53
C VAL A 330 -5.85 -8.18 4.29
N GLY A 331 -5.34 -8.76 5.39
CA GLY A 331 -6.08 -9.68 6.26
C GLY A 331 -7.28 -9.07 7.00
N ASP A 332 -7.44 -7.74 6.96
CA ASP A 332 -8.61 -7.07 7.54
C ASP A 332 -9.80 -7.00 6.60
N ALA A 333 -9.64 -7.27 5.30
CA ALA A 333 -10.77 -7.26 4.38
C ALA A 333 -11.87 -8.27 4.78
N THR A 334 -13.11 -7.98 4.40
CA THR A 334 -14.27 -8.82 4.75
C THR A 334 -14.79 -9.64 3.58
N GLY A 335 -14.46 -9.29 2.34
CA GLY A 335 -14.91 -9.98 1.13
C GLY A 335 -13.77 -10.77 0.48
N ALA A 336 -12.69 -10.10 0.09
CA ALA A 336 -11.50 -10.74 -0.49
C ALA A 336 -10.18 -10.13 -0.03
N HIS A 337 -9.20 -11.00 0.21
CA HIS A 337 -7.80 -10.69 0.49
C HIS A 337 -6.96 -10.98 -0.76
N LEU A 338 -6.84 -9.99 -1.66
CA LEU A 338 -6.10 -10.17 -2.91
C LEU A 338 -4.60 -9.98 -2.67
N VAL A 339 -3.78 -10.95 -3.07
CA VAL A 339 -2.33 -10.84 -2.99
C VAL A 339 -1.67 -11.08 -4.34
N ILE A 340 -0.68 -10.24 -4.66
CA ILE A 340 0.22 -10.45 -5.79
C ILE A 340 1.48 -11.15 -5.27
N ASN A 341 1.70 -12.39 -5.69
CA ASN A 341 2.78 -13.21 -5.16
C ASN A 341 4.14 -12.66 -5.58
N ARG A 342 4.85 -12.09 -4.61
CA ARG A 342 6.26 -11.67 -4.71
C ARG A 342 7.19 -12.42 -3.76
N ASN A 343 6.80 -13.64 -3.38
CA ASN A 343 7.55 -14.52 -2.50
C ASN A 343 7.79 -13.93 -1.10
N LYS A 344 6.83 -13.13 -0.60
CA LYS A 344 6.93 -12.41 0.69
C LYS A 344 6.42 -13.27 1.85
N PRO A 345 7.28 -13.66 2.82
CA PRO A 345 6.97 -14.77 3.72
C PRO A 345 5.71 -14.62 4.57
N GLU A 346 5.53 -13.52 5.32
CA GLU A 346 4.37 -13.37 6.21
C GLU A 346 3.06 -13.34 5.41
N LEU A 347 3.05 -12.56 4.32
CA LEU A 347 1.89 -12.39 3.46
C LEU A 347 1.49 -13.72 2.81
N MET A 348 2.46 -14.41 2.19
CA MET A 348 2.18 -15.66 1.48
C MET A 348 1.83 -16.80 2.42
N CYS A 349 2.40 -16.85 3.64
CA CYS A 349 1.98 -17.79 4.66
C CYS A 349 0.51 -17.62 5.04
N ARG A 350 0.02 -16.38 5.19
CA ARG A 350 -1.41 -16.14 5.45
C ARG A 350 -2.27 -16.50 4.24
N ALA A 351 -1.82 -16.13 3.05
CA ALA A 351 -2.59 -16.32 1.83
C ALA A 351 -2.75 -17.80 1.45
N TYR A 352 -1.73 -18.64 1.69
CA TYR A 352 -1.82 -20.08 1.45
C TYR A 352 -2.46 -20.86 2.60
N ASP A 353 -2.37 -20.36 3.85
CA ASP A 353 -3.15 -20.94 4.96
C ASP A 353 -4.66 -20.76 4.76
N ASP A 354 -5.07 -19.62 4.17
CA ASP A 354 -6.44 -19.28 3.76
C ASP A 354 -7.53 -19.67 4.78
N ALA A 355 -7.26 -19.39 6.07
CA ALA A 355 -8.09 -19.88 7.18
C ALA A 355 -9.58 -19.46 7.10
N ASP A 356 -9.91 -18.41 6.35
CA ASP A 356 -11.29 -17.93 6.15
C ASP A 356 -11.82 -18.10 4.72
N GLY A 357 -11.06 -18.76 3.83
CA GLY A 357 -11.50 -19.08 2.46
C GLY A 357 -11.68 -17.86 1.55
N ARG A 358 -11.01 -16.74 1.86
CA ARG A 358 -11.15 -15.45 1.15
C ARG A 358 -9.85 -14.92 0.57
N TRP A 359 -8.74 -15.65 0.73
CA TRP A 359 -7.46 -15.28 0.15
C TRP A 359 -7.41 -15.64 -1.34
N LEU A 360 -7.01 -14.65 -2.14
CA LEU A 360 -6.88 -14.77 -3.59
C LEU A 360 -5.41 -14.54 -3.93
N VAL A 361 -4.69 -15.62 -4.24
CA VAL A 361 -3.29 -15.53 -4.67
C VAL A 361 -3.24 -15.40 -6.19
N ASN A 362 -2.52 -14.40 -6.69
CA ASN A 362 -2.25 -14.23 -8.11
C ASN A 362 -0.74 -14.04 -8.32
N PRO A 363 -0.11 -14.64 -9.35
CA PRO A 363 1.26 -14.29 -9.71
C PRO A 363 1.39 -12.81 -10.10
N MET A 364 2.61 -12.28 -10.18
CA MET A 364 2.77 -10.97 -10.82
C MET A 364 2.33 -11.06 -12.28
N PHE A 365 1.57 -10.07 -12.75
CA PHE A 365 1.04 -10.09 -14.12
C PHE A 365 2.10 -9.83 -15.19
N LEU A 366 3.23 -9.23 -14.81
CA LEU A 366 4.35 -8.89 -15.69
C LEU A 366 5.63 -9.42 -15.07
N ALA A 367 6.32 -10.30 -15.79
CA ALA A 367 7.55 -10.95 -15.34
C ALA A 367 7.43 -11.54 -13.92
N PRO A 368 6.56 -12.56 -13.73
CA PRO A 368 6.42 -13.23 -12.44
C PRO A 368 7.74 -13.83 -11.96
N LEU A 369 7.89 -13.90 -10.64
CA LEU A 369 9.04 -14.57 -10.01
C LEU A 369 8.96 -16.08 -10.26
N PRO A 370 10.10 -16.77 -10.34
CA PRO A 370 10.09 -18.21 -10.38
C PRO A 370 9.45 -18.79 -9.11
N ARG A 371 8.83 -19.96 -9.27
CA ARG A 371 8.33 -20.77 -8.16
C ARG A 371 9.41 -20.95 -7.10
N ARG A 372 9.05 -20.79 -5.84
CA ARG A 372 9.94 -21.21 -4.75
C ARG A 372 10.07 -22.74 -4.70
N THR A 373 11.31 -23.22 -4.62
CA THR A 373 11.61 -24.63 -4.38
C THR A 373 11.58 -24.98 -2.89
N VAL A 374 11.78 -23.98 -2.02
CA VAL A 374 11.70 -24.12 -0.56
C VAL A 374 10.37 -23.53 -0.06
N PRO A 375 9.61 -24.27 0.75
CA PRO A 375 8.40 -23.76 1.39
C PRO A 375 8.60 -22.40 2.09
N TYR A 376 7.50 -21.68 2.28
CA TYR A 376 7.49 -20.51 3.14
C TYR A 376 7.64 -20.96 4.60
N PRO A 377 8.56 -20.39 5.39
CA PRO A 377 8.89 -20.84 6.75
C PRO A 377 7.85 -20.34 7.78
N CYS A 378 6.58 -20.65 7.55
CA CYS A 378 5.43 -20.16 8.32
C CYS A 378 5.49 -20.60 9.78
N SER A 379 6.01 -21.80 10.02
CA SER A 379 6.09 -22.40 11.35
C SER A 379 7.28 -21.92 12.19
N THR A 380 8.16 -21.09 11.62
CA THR A 380 9.41 -20.70 12.28
C THR A 380 9.69 -19.21 12.24
N THR A 381 9.79 -18.59 11.06
CA THR A 381 10.40 -17.25 10.90
C THR A 381 9.63 -16.29 9.99
N ALA A 382 8.45 -16.68 9.49
CA ALA A 382 7.70 -15.85 8.55
C ALA A 382 7.18 -14.53 9.15
N ARG A 383 6.84 -14.47 10.45
CA ARG A 383 6.23 -13.27 11.05
C ARG A 383 7.28 -12.30 11.55
N THR A 384 7.16 -11.02 11.19
CA THR A 384 7.94 -9.92 11.80
C THR A 384 7.30 -9.46 13.10
N ALA A 385 8.02 -9.53 14.21
CA ALA A 385 7.59 -9.02 15.51
C ALA A 385 7.85 -7.51 15.65
N PRO A 386 7.14 -6.80 16.56
CA PRO A 386 7.34 -5.37 16.79
C PRO A 386 8.77 -4.96 17.14
N ASP A 387 9.55 -5.85 17.75
CA ASP A 387 10.97 -5.63 18.10
C ASP A 387 11.95 -5.96 16.97
N GLY A 388 11.44 -6.38 15.80
CA GLY A 388 12.24 -6.79 14.64
C GLY A 388 12.61 -8.26 14.62
N GLY A 389 12.30 -9.02 15.67
CA GLY A 389 12.49 -10.47 15.68
C GLY A 389 11.60 -11.18 14.65
N HIS A 390 12.05 -12.36 14.21
CA HIS A 390 11.27 -13.23 13.34
C HIS A 390 10.75 -14.44 14.12
N GLY A 391 9.51 -14.83 13.88
CA GLY A 391 8.87 -15.92 14.62
C GLY A 391 7.77 -16.64 13.82
N PRO A 392 7.17 -17.68 14.41
CA PRO A 392 6.09 -18.43 13.77
C PRO A 392 4.89 -17.53 13.50
N LEU A 393 4.28 -17.71 12.33
CA LEU A 393 2.95 -17.19 12.05
C LEU A 393 1.92 -17.99 12.84
N ARG A 394 0.98 -17.29 13.47
CA ARG A 394 -0.11 -17.89 14.23
C ARG A 394 -1.47 -17.47 13.68
N ARG A 395 -2.41 -18.41 13.71
CA ARG A 395 -3.84 -18.17 13.44
C ARG A 395 -4.48 -17.39 14.59
N PRO A 396 -5.71 -16.88 14.42
CA PRO A 396 -6.43 -16.19 15.48
C PRO A 396 -6.65 -17.02 16.75
N ASP A 397 -6.74 -18.34 16.64
CA ASP A 397 -6.86 -19.28 17.76
C ASP A 397 -5.52 -19.60 18.47
N GLY A 398 -4.42 -19.01 17.99
CA GLY A 398 -3.07 -19.19 18.54
C GLY A 398 -2.29 -20.37 17.95
N THR A 399 -2.93 -21.22 17.14
CA THR A 399 -2.25 -22.34 16.48
C THR A 399 -1.20 -21.85 15.48
N VAL A 400 -0.10 -22.61 15.34
CA VAL A 400 0.97 -22.28 14.40
C VAL A 400 0.56 -22.69 12.99
N VAL A 401 0.81 -21.81 12.02
CA VAL A 401 0.62 -22.11 10.59
C VAL A 401 1.77 -22.99 10.11
N PRO A 402 1.50 -24.18 9.55
CA PRO A 402 2.54 -25.04 8.98
C PRO A 402 3.19 -24.38 7.76
N ASP A 403 4.40 -24.79 7.42
CA ASP A 403 5.10 -24.27 6.24
C ASP A 403 4.29 -24.52 4.97
N GLN A 404 4.19 -23.50 4.13
CA GLN A 404 3.32 -23.49 2.96
C GLN A 404 4.13 -23.68 1.69
N ALA A 405 3.67 -24.52 0.77
CA ALA A 405 4.28 -24.68 -0.54
C ALA A 405 3.83 -23.56 -1.50
N ASP A 406 4.73 -23.13 -2.38
CA ASP A 406 4.40 -22.16 -3.41
C ASP A 406 3.68 -22.83 -4.58
N SER A 407 2.36 -22.64 -4.65
CA SER A 407 1.47 -23.27 -5.65
C SER A 407 1.01 -22.32 -6.76
N VAL A 408 1.17 -21.01 -6.59
CA VAL A 408 0.75 -19.97 -7.54
C VAL A 408 1.92 -19.02 -7.82
N HIS A 409 2.56 -19.16 -8.98
CA HIS A 409 3.82 -18.48 -9.32
C HIS A 409 3.84 -18.00 -10.77
#